data_AF-A0A7X8HEP4-F1
#
_entry.id   AF-A0A7X8HEP4-F1
#
_cell.length_a   1.000
_cell.length_b   1.000
_cell.length_c   1.000
_cell.angle_alpha   90.00
_cell.angle_beta   90.00
_cell.angle_gamma   90.00
#
_symmetry.space_group_name_H-M   'P 1'
#
loop_
_entity.id
_entity.type
_entity.pdbx_description
1 polymer ?
#
loop_
_entity_poly.entity_id
_entity_poly.type
_entity_poly.pdbx_seq_one_letter_code
_entity_poly.pdbx_strand_id
1 'polypeptide(L)' 'MAAISKNARTSSTTQRFYCPCGGEIKMKTLFEDGKIKNIAECEKCKRTERRPSDFN' A
#
# COMPACT_ATOMS: atom_id res chain seq x y z
N MET A 1 -35.54 -8.88 0.68
CA MET A 1 -34.32 -8.03 0.72
C MET A 1 -33.12 -8.94 0.52
N ALA A 2 -32.50 -8.91 -0.66
CA ALA A 2 -31.39 -9.80 -0.99
C ALA A 2 -30.17 -9.44 -0.12
N ALA A 3 -29.67 -10.41 0.65
CA ALA A 3 -28.48 -10.22 1.46
C ALA A 3 -27.27 -10.07 0.54
N ILE A 4 -26.77 -8.84 0.40
CA ILE A 4 -25.48 -8.56 -0.22
C ILE A 4 -24.43 -9.37 0.55
N SER A 5 -23.64 -10.17 -0.18
CA SER A 5 -22.61 -11.01 0.40
C SER A 5 -21.63 -10.17 1.21
N LYS A 6 -21.13 -10.67 2.35
CA LYS A 6 -20.13 -9.96 3.18
C LYS A 6 -18.86 -9.61 2.40
N ASN A 7 -18.59 -10.35 1.32
CA ASN A 7 -17.50 -10.12 0.37
C ASN A 7 -17.76 -8.96 -0.61
N ALA A 8 -19.01 -8.54 -0.80
CA ALA A 8 -19.38 -7.37 -1.60
C ALA A 8 -19.27 -6.06 -0.81
N ARG A 9 -18.87 -6.11 0.47
CA ARG A 9 -18.31 -4.94 1.18
C ARG A 9 -16.90 -4.71 0.66
N THR A 10 -16.77 -4.39 -0.62
CA THR A 10 -15.59 -3.75 -1.17
C THR A 10 -15.51 -2.37 -0.57
N SER A 11 -14.99 -2.28 0.66
CA SER A 11 -14.39 -1.06 1.19
C SER A 11 -13.13 -0.82 0.36
N SER A 12 -13.30 -0.37 -0.88
CA SER A 12 -12.26 0.20 -1.72
C SER A 12 -11.88 1.59 -1.20
N THR A 13 -11.66 1.69 0.10
CA THR A 13 -10.85 2.77 0.66
C THR A 13 -9.43 2.28 0.47
N THR A 14 -8.71 2.91 -0.47
CA THR A 14 -7.25 2.80 -0.54
C THR A 14 -6.72 3.03 0.87
N GLN A 15 -6.27 1.96 1.54
CA GLN A 15 -5.79 2.09 2.91
C GLN A 15 -4.59 3.05 2.87
N ARG A 16 -4.72 4.20 3.53
CA ARG A 16 -3.64 5.17 3.66
C ARG A 16 -2.70 4.65 4.72
N PHE A 17 -1.46 4.40 4.31
CA PHE A 17 -0.41 3.96 5.21
C PHE A 17 0.48 5.15 5.53
N TYR A 18 0.88 5.26 6.79
CA TYR A 18 1.72 6.34 7.28
C TYR A 18 3.00 5.75 7.86
N CYS A 19 4.13 6.38 7.51
CA CYS A 19 5.41 6.11 8.14
C CYS A 19 5.47 6.80 9.52
N PRO A 20 6.23 6.29 10.50
CA PRO A 20 6.47 6.90 11.82
C PRO A 20 7.13 8.28 11.70
N CYS A 21 7.75 8.57 10.56
CA CYS A 21 8.23 9.88 10.17
C CYS A 21 7.13 10.89 9.81
N GLY A 22 5.84 10.49 9.86
CA GLY A 22 4.68 11.31 9.53
C GLY A 22 4.54 11.62 8.04
N GLY A 23 5.04 10.73 7.17
CA GLY A 23 4.87 10.81 5.72
C GLY A 23 3.92 9.74 5.23
N GLU A 24 3.16 10.04 4.17
CA GLU A 24 2.30 9.03 3.52
C GLU A 24 3.18 8.03 2.76
N ILE A 25 2.81 6.75 2.83
CA ILE A 25 3.47 5.66 2.12
C ILE A 25 2.71 5.44 0.81
N LYS A 26 3.39 5.68 -0.30
CA LYS A 26 2.86 5.42 -1.64
C LYS A 26 3.37 4.08 -2.14
N MET A 27 2.43 3.23 -2.54
CA MET A 27 2.76 1.98 -3.23
C MET A 27 3.19 2.30 -4.66
N LYS A 28 4.36 1.83 -5.07
CA LYS A 28 4.86 1.91 -6.44
C LYS A 28 5.13 0.49 -6.96
N THR A 29 4.80 0.26 -8.21
CA THR A 29 5.14 -0.97 -8.92
C THR A 29 6.28 -0.66 -9.88
N LEU A 30 7.45 -1.22 -9.63
CA LEU A 30 8.63 -1.11 -10.47
C LEU A 30 8.73 -2.34 -11.38
N PHE A 31 9.13 -2.13 -12.62
CA PHE A 31 9.41 -3.19 -13.56
C PHE A 31 10.92 -3.20 -13.85
N GLU A 32 11.64 -4.17 -13.28
CA GLU A 32 13.09 -4.33 -13.45
C GLU A 32 13.40 -5.76 -13.92
N ASP A 33 14.28 -5.91 -14.90
CA ASP A 33 14.75 -7.21 -15.43
C ASP A 33 13.61 -8.18 -15.81
N GLY A 34 12.53 -7.64 -16.40
CA GLY A 34 11.35 -8.43 -16.79
C GLY A 34 10.48 -8.89 -15.61
N LYS A 35 10.77 -8.45 -14.38
CA LYS A 35 10.03 -8.80 -13.17
C LYS A 35 9.33 -7.59 -12.57
N ILE A 36 8.08 -7.81 -12.18
CA ILE A 36 7.27 -6.83 -11.45
C ILE A 36 7.66 -6.89 -9.97
N LYS A 37 8.12 -5.76 -9.41
CA LYS A 37 8.37 -5.57 -7.98
C LYS A 37 7.37 -4.55 -7.44
N ASN A 38 6.64 -4.93 -6.40
CA ASN A 38 5.82 -3.97 -5.64
C ASN A 38 6.64 -3.48 -4.46
N ILE A 39 6.81 -2.15 -4.38
CA ILE A 39 7.51 -1.47 -3.30
C ILE A 39 6.59 -0.42 -2.66
N ALA A 40 6.81 -0.16 -1.39
CA ALA A 40 6.18 0.90 -0.62
C ALA A 40 7.24 1.97 -0.38
N GLU A 41 7.01 3.21 -0.82
CA GLU A 41 7.94 4.33 -0.65
C GLU A 41 7.31 5.42 0.21
N CYS A 42 8.02 5.88 1.23
CA CYS A 42 7.59 7.03 2.03
C CYS A 42 8.05 8.36 1.41
N GLU A 43 7.14 9.33 1.30
CA GLU A 43 7.43 10.64 0.69
C GLU A 43 8.43 11.50 1.48
N LYS A 44 8.48 11.36 2.82
CA LYS A 44 9.38 12.18 3.67
C LYS A 44 10.79 11.62 3.79
N CYS A 45 10.91 10.34 4.11
CA CYS A 45 12.21 9.72 4.38
C CYS A 45 12.78 8.95 3.18
N LYS A 46 12.04 8.85 2.07
CA LYS A 46 12.38 8.05 0.89
C LYS A 46 12.74 6.59 1.19
N ARG A 47 12.37 6.08 2.36
CA ARG A 47 12.53 4.66 2.68
C ARG A 47 11.64 3.85 1.77
N THR A 48 12.22 2.80 1.20
CA THR A 48 11.56 1.85 0.32
C THR A 48 11.53 0.49 1.01
N GLU A 49 10.34 -0.05 1.21
CA GLU A 49 10.16 -1.37 1.81
C GLU A 49 9.20 -2.21 0.99
N ARG A 50 9.08 -3.50 1.32
CA ARG A 50 8.25 -4.43 0.54
C ARG A 50 6.78 -4.33 0.90
N ARG A 51 6.46 -3.98 2.16
CA ARG A 51 5.09 -3.81 2.63
C ARG A 51 4.97 -2.54 3.46
N PRO A 52 3.81 -1.86 3.44
CA PRO A 52 3.56 -0.72 4.32
C PRO A 52 3.61 -1.04 5.81
N SER A 53 3.39 -2.30 6.21
CA SER A 53 3.44 -2.75 7.60
C SER A 53 4.86 -2.86 8.16
N ASP A 54 5.87 -2.89 7.30
CA ASP A 54 7.27 -2.97 7.72
C ASP A 54 7.78 -1.61 8.25
N PHE A 55 7.07 -0.51 7.91
CA PHE A 55 7.36 0.85 8.37
C PHE A 55 6.98 1.10 9.85
N ASN A 56 6.92 0.10 10.72
CA ASN A 56 6.45 0.23 12.11
C ASN A 56 7.23 1.28 12.94
#